data_AF-A0A937ESG1-F1
#
_entry.id   AF-A0A937ESG1-F1
#
_cell.length_a   1.000
_cell.length_b   1.000
_cell.length_c   1.000
_cell.angle_alpha   90.00
_cell.angle_beta   90.00
_cell.angle_gamma   90.00
#
_symmetry.space_group_name_H-M   'P 1'
#
loop_
_entity.id
_entity.type
_entity.pdbx_description
1 polymer ?
#
loop_
_entity_poly.entity_id
_entity_poly.type
_entity_poly.pdbx_seq_one_letter_code
_entity_poly.pdbx_strand_id
1 'polypeptide(L)'
;MNEIEVQTILARAQIARANPANFNKQELRMLKRQLHQLAESKSLPAKEFFISCLSDSDSDWRLNGLRNLGFHYPCDPAGEICTQIRTLLLEDTDDDVRSCAALVLGSRSQGLDPALLKALQSDPSEYVRGSAFTALLELGGVPFAVAFGFGEKVYDGEIEPTFEEIKRIVAEYGIDIEQIDEL
;
A
#
# COMPACT_ATOMS: atom_id res chain seq x y z
N MET A 1 14.88 -4.61 -20.84
CA MET A 1 14.39 -5.99 -20.78
C MET A 1 13.59 -6.23 -22.04
N ASN A 2 13.82 -7.33 -22.74
CA ASN A 2 13.06 -7.64 -23.96
C ASN A 2 11.75 -8.38 -23.61
N GLU A 3 10.85 -8.51 -24.58
CA GLU A 3 9.52 -9.12 -24.37
C GLU A 3 9.61 -10.57 -23.86
N ILE A 4 10.56 -11.36 -24.37
CA ILE A 4 10.75 -12.76 -23.98
C ILE A 4 11.15 -12.87 -22.50
N GLU A 5 12.05 -12.01 -22.04
CA GLU A 5 12.46 -11.93 -20.63
C GLU A 5 11.28 -11.58 -19.72
N VAL A 6 10.46 -10.59 -20.11
CA VAL A 6 9.24 -10.22 -19.37
C VAL A 6 8.31 -11.42 -19.23
N GLN A 7 7.98 -12.09 -20.34
CA GLN A 7 7.08 -13.24 -20.34
C GLN A 7 7.65 -14.41 -19.53
N THR A 8 8.96 -14.63 -19.58
CA THR A 8 9.64 -15.69 -18.80
C THR A 8 9.49 -15.45 -17.29
N ILE A 9 9.69 -14.21 -16.84
CA ILE A 9 9.53 -13.85 -15.42
C ILE A 9 8.09 -14.02 -14.98
N LEU A 10 7.12 -13.54 -15.77
CA LEU A 10 5.70 -13.63 -15.46
C LEU A 10 5.21 -15.09 -15.43
N ALA A 11 5.63 -15.93 -16.38
CA ALA A 11 5.33 -17.36 -16.38
C ALA A 11 5.88 -18.04 -15.13
N ARG A 12 7.13 -17.73 -14.74
CA ARG A 12 7.71 -18.24 -13.50
C ARG A 12 6.94 -17.78 -12.27
N ALA A 13 6.44 -16.55 -12.25
CA ALA A 13 5.61 -16.02 -11.18
C ALA A 13 4.26 -16.72 -11.07
N GLN A 14 3.61 -17.04 -12.19
CA GLN A 14 2.38 -17.84 -12.20
C GLN A 14 2.62 -19.25 -11.65
N ILE A 15 3.74 -19.90 -12.00
CA ILE A 15 4.08 -21.22 -11.45
C ILE A 15 4.34 -21.14 -9.94
N ALA A 16 5.04 -20.09 -9.47
CA ALA A 16 5.29 -19.86 -8.06
C ALA A 16 4.00 -19.61 -7.25
N ARG A 17 3.03 -18.88 -7.83
CA ARG A 17 1.70 -18.69 -7.26
C ARG A 17 0.94 -20.01 -7.14
N ALA A 18 0.91 -20.79 -8.22
CA ALA A 18 0.15 -22.04 -8.25
C ALA A 18 0.80 -23.16 -7.42
N ASN A 19 2.13 -23.18 -7.30
CA ASN A 19 2.88 -24.26 -6.66
C ASN A 19 4.05 -23.72 -5.82
N PRO A 20 3.79 -23.00 -4.72
CA PRO A 20 4.82 -22.34 -3.93
C PRO A 20 5.84 -23.33 -3.32
N ALA A 21 5.42 -24.58 -3.05
CA ALA A 21 6.30 -25.64 -2.55
C ALA A 21 7.48 -25.99 -3.49
N ASN A 22 7.38 -25.64 -4.77
CA ASN A 22 8.45 -25.87 -5.74
C ASN A 22 9.57 -24.83 -5.67
N PHE A 23 9.43 -23.80 -4.85
CA PHE A 23 10.37 -22.69 -4.74
C PHE A 23 10.88 -22.58 -3.31
N ASN A 24 12.19 -22.44 -3.18
CA ASN A 24 12.76 -22.07 -1.89
C ASN A 24 12.67 -20.54 -1.65
N LYS A 25 12.95 -20.11 -0.41
CA LYS A 25 12.89 -18.70 -0.01
C LYS A 25 13.77 -17.78 -0.86
N GLN A 26 14.96 -18.25 -1.27
CA GLN A 26 15.88 -17.45 -2.09
C GLN A 26 15.35 -17.27 -3.51
N GLU A 27 14.77 -18.31 -4.10
CA GLU A 27 14.16 -18.25 -5.43
C GLU A 27 12.96 -17.31 -5.46
N LEU A 28 12.07 -17.39 -4.46
CA LEU A 28 10.95 -16.47 -4.31
C LEU A 28 11.44 -15.02 -4.12
N ARG A 29 12.47 -14.80 -3.31
CA ARG A 29 13.06 -13.47 -3.13
C ARG A 29 13.62 -12.90 -4.42
N MET A 30 14.34 -13.70 -5.20
CA MET A 30 14.88 -13.27 -6.49
C MET A 30 13.76 -12.98 -7.49
N LEU A 31 12.75 -13.83 -7.55
CA LEU A 31 11.57 -13.64 -8.39
C LEU A 31 10.82 -12.35 -8.03
N LYS A 32 10.55 -12.10 -6.74
CA LYS A 32 9.92 -10.86 -6.26
C LYS A 32 10.74 -9.62 -6.65
N ARG A 33 12.07 -9.71 -6.66
CA ARG A 33 12.97 -8.62 -7.13
C ARG A 33 12.87 -8.41 -8.64
N GLN A 34 12.77 -9.47 -9.43
CA GLN A 34 12.55 -9.36 -10.88
C GLN A 34 11.20 -8.74 -11.21
N LEU A 35 10.15 -9.12 -10.47
CA LEU A 35 8.83 -8.49 -10.58
C LEU A 35 8.88 -6.99 -10.25
N HIS A 36 9.62 -6.60 -9.21
CA HIS A 36 9.84 -5.17 -8.91
C HIS A 36 10.52 -4.43 -10.06
N GLN A 37 11.54 -5.02 -10.69
CA GLN A 37 12.21 -4.41 -11.85
C GLN A 37 11.25 -4.25 -13.04
N LEU A 38 10.32 -5.18 -13.24
CA LEU A 38 9.27 -5.04 -14.25
C LEU A 38 8.31 -3.88 -13.94
N ALA A 39 7.99 -3.67 -12.65
CA ALA A 39 7.19 -2.55 -12.19
C ALA A 39 7.92 -1.21 -12.39
N GLU A 40 9.20 -1.13 -12.02
CA GLU A 40 10.06 0.04 -12.28
C GLU A 40 10.11 0.40 -13.76
N SER A 41 10.22 -0.61 -14.64
CA SER A 41 10.23 -0.41 -16.09
C SER A 41 8.84 -0.15 -16.70
N LYS A 42 7.78 -0.02 -15.88
CA LYS A 42 6.40 0.23 -16.32
C LYS A 42 5.86 -0.80 -17.32
N SER A 43 6.24 -2.07 -17.16
CA SER A 43 5.80 -3.15 -18.05
C SER A 43 4.28 -3.36 -17.98
N LEU A 44 3.55 -3.10 -19.07
CA LEU A 44 2.10 -3.30 -19.11
C LEU A 44 1.68 -4.76 -18.84
N PRO A 45 2.34 -5.80 -19.41
CA PRO A 45 2.06 -7.18 -19.02
C PRO A 45 2.25 -7.45 -17.52
N ALA A 46 3.24 -6.81 -16.89
CA ALA A 46 3.44 -6.95 -15.45
C ALA A 46 2.35 -6.23 -14.64
N LYS A 47 1.86 -5.07 -15.11
CA LYS A 47 0.71 -4.38 -14.51
C LYS A 47 -0.50 -5.31 -14.41
N GLU A 48 -0.88 -5.97 -15.50
CA GLU A 48 -2.01 -6.90 -15.52
C GLU A 48 -1.79 -8.08 -14.55
N PHE A 49 -0.56 -8.60 -14.49
CA PHE A 49 -0.20 -9.62 -13.51
C PHE A 49 -0.38 -9.11 -12.07
N PHE A 50 0.08 -7.90 -11.73
CA PHE A 50 -0.08 -7.33 -10.39
C PHE A 50 -1.54 -7.06 -10.01
N ILE A 51 -2.38 -6.63 -10.95
CA ILE A 51 -3.83 -6.52 -10.74
C ILE A 51 -4.41 -7.88 -10.35
N SER A 52 -4.05 -8.95 -11.08
CA SER A 52 -4.50 -10.31 -10.76
C SER A 52 -4.01 -10.85 -9.41
N CYS A 53 -2.97 -10.23 -8.82
CA CYS A 53 -2.48 -10.62 -7.51
C CYS A 53 -3.31 -10.02 -6.37
N LEU A 54 -4.07 -8.94 -6.59
CA LEU A 54 -4.84 -8.27 -5.53
C LEU A 54 -5.91 -9.16 -4.90
N SER A 55 -6.39 -10.17 -5.62
CA SER A 55 -7.38 -11.16 -5.16
C SER A 55 -6.79 -12.55 -4.94
N ASP A 56 -5.46 -12.67 -4.85
CA ASP A 56 -4.81 -13.97 -4.61
C ASP A 56 -5.18 -14.54 -3.24
N SER A 57 -5.30 -15.87 -3.14
CA SER A 57 -5.55 -16.55 -1.87
C SER A 57 -4.39 -16.37 -0.87
N ASP A 58 -3.17 -16.22 -1.36
CA ASP A 58 -1.96 -16.04 -0.56
C ASP A 58 -1.68 -14.54 -0.35
N SER A 59 -1.60 -14.13 0.91
CA SER A 59 -1.36 -12.72 1.29
C SER A 59 -0.02 -12.20 0.78
N ASP A 60 0.96 -13.07 0.63
CA ASP A 60 2.30 -12.74 0.17
C ASP A 60 2.28 -12.25 -1.30
N TRP A 61 1.33 -12.77 -2.09
CA TRP A 61 1.07 -12.32 -3.46
C TRP A 61 0.18 -11.09 -3.51
N ARG A 62 -0.85 -10.98 -2.65
CA ARG A 62 -1.64 -9.74 -2.52
C ARG A 62 -0.76 -8.55 -2.16
N LEU A 63 0.12 -8.72 -1.18
CA LEU A 63 1.11 -7.73 -0.77
C LEU A 63 2.07 -7.37 -1.92
N ASN A 64 2.53 -8.35 -2.69
CA ASN A 64 3.38 -8.10 -3.84
C ASN A 64 2.65 -7.32 -4.94
N GLY A 65 1.39 -7.65 -5.20
CA GLY A 65 0.51 -6.93 -6.13
C GLY A 65 0.34 -5.47 -5.69
N LEU A 66 -0.03 -5.25 -4.43
CA LEU A 66 -0.18 -3.92 -3.84
C LEU A 66 1.07 -3.06 -3.98
N ARG A 67 2.24 -3.57 -3.57
CA ARG A 67 3.50 -2.81 -3.63
C ARG A 67 3.86 -2.42 -5.06
N ASN A 68 3.80 -3.38 -5.99
CA ASN A 68 4.21 -3.12 -7.36
C ASN A 68 3.20 -2.25 -8.11
N LEU A 69 1.91 -2.52 -7.95
CA LEU A 69 0.86 -1.75 -8.60
C LEU A 69 0.78 -0.33 -8.01
N GLY A 70 0.66 -0.26 -6.69
CA GLY A 70 0.44 0.96 -5.92
C GLY A 70 1.58 1.95 -6.02
N PHE A 71 2.85 1.50 -6.00
CA PHE A 71 4.01 2.42 -6.04
C PHE A 71 4.60 2.67 -7.42
N HIS A 72 4.23 1.88 -8.45
CA HIS A 72 4.82 2.05 -9.78
C HIS A 72 3.82 2.39 -10.88
N TYR A 73 2.52 2.20 -10.70
CA TYR A 73 1.54 2.52 -11.74
C TYR A 73 0.59 3.62 -11.26
N PRO A 74 0.07 4.48 -12.17
CA PRO A 74 -0.99 5.40 -11.80
C PRO A 74 -2.21 4.64 -11.27
N CYS A 75 -2.78 5.12 -10.17
CA CYS A 75 -4.08 4.68 -9.66
C CYS A 75 -4.98 5.92 -9.65
N ASP A 76 -6.07 5.86 -10.42
CA ASP A 76 -7.13 6.85 -10.32
C ASP A 76 -7.86 6.64 -8.99
N PRO A 77 -7.95 7.64 -8.09
CA PRO A 77 -8.68 7.51 -6.83
C PRO A 77 -10.13 7.04 -7.00
N ALA A 78 -10.78 7.34 -8.12
CA ALA A 78 -12.13 6.89 -8.45
C ALA A 78 -12.17 5.58 -9.26
N GLY A 79 -11.01 5.05 -9.65
CA GLY A 79 -10.88 3.87 -10.49
C GLY A 79 -11.00 2.55 -9.72
N GLU A 80 -11.31 1.49 -10.45
CA GLU A 80 -11.53 0.14 -9.92
C GLU A 80 -10.34 -0.39 -9.09
N ILE A 81 -9.10 -0.09 -9.51
CA ILE A 81 -7.90 -0.49 -8.76
C ILE A 81 -7.89 0.13 -7.36
N CYS A 82 -8.15 1.43 -7.25
CA CYS A 82 -8.16 2.11 -5.95
C CYS A 82 -9.35 1.64 -5.10
N THR A 83 -10.50 1.30 -5.71
CA THR A 83 -11.60 0.60 -5.02
C THR A 83 -11.16 -0.75 -4.44
N GLN A 84 -10.44 -1.57 -5.21
CA GLN A 84 -9.92 -2.84 -4.70
C GLN A 84 -8.90 -2.63 -3.57
N ILE A 85 -8.04 -1.61 -3.66
CA ILE A 85 -7.09 -1.28 -2.58
C ILE A 85 -7.83 -0.86 -1.30
N ARG A 86 -8.92 -0.09 -1.40
CA ARG A 86 -9.77 0.23 -0.23
C ARG A 86 -10.42 -1.02 0.36
N THR A 87 -10.91 -1.95 -0.47
CA THR A 87 -11.43 -3.23 0.01
C THR A 87 -10.35 -4.01 0.75
N LEU A 88 -9.13 -4.09 0.21
CA LEU A 88 -8.01 -4.74 0.90
C LEU A 88 -7.71 -4.07 2.25
N LEU A 89 -7.67 -2.74 2.31
CA LEU A 89 -7.48 -2.03 3.58
C LEU A 89 -8.54 -2.36 4.63
N LEU A 90 -9.80 -2.56 4.23
CA LEU A 90 -10.91 -2.69 5.17
C LEU A 90 -11.26 -4.13 5.51
N GLU A 91 -10.94 -5.09 4.65
CA GLU A 91 -11.50 -6.44 4.69
C GLU A 91 -10.45 -7.55 4.61
N ASP A 92 -9.19 -7.24 4.26
CA ASP A 92 -8.18 -8.29 4.17
C ASP A 92 -7.87 -8.88 5.55
N THR A 93 -7.74 -10.20 5.61
CA THR A 93 -7.45 -10.91 6.86
C THR A 93 -6.03 -10.68 7.36
N ASP A 94 -5.11 -10.37 6.45
CA ASP A 94 -3.68 -10.19 6.72
C ASP A 94 -3.37 -8.71 6.97
N ASP A 95 -2.78 -8.39 8.12
CA ASP A 95 -2.55 -7.01 8.53
C ASP A 95 -1.36 -6.35 7.83
N ASP A 96 -0.40 -7.11 7.30
CA ASP A 96 0.64 -6.57 6.40
C ASP A 96 0.01 -6.09 5.08
N VAL A 97 -0.98 -6.84 4.57
CA VAL A 97 -1.74 -6.43 3.37
C VAL A 97 -2.54 -5.15 3.66
N ARG A 98 -3.29 -5.10 4.77
CA ARG A 98 -4.06 -3.90 5.17
C ARG A 98 -3.14 -2.69 5.38
N SER A 99 -2.02 -2.86 6.08
CA SER A 99 -1.04 -1.80 6.33
C SER A 99 -0.45 -1.26 5.02
N CYS A 100 -0.08 -2.14 4.10
CA CYS A 100 0.42 -1.74 2.78
C CYS A 100 -0.65 -1.00 1.97
N ALA A 101 -1.91 -1.44 2.03
CA ALA A 101 -3.01 -0.76 1.34
C ALA A 101 -3.20 0.67 1.86
N ALA A 102 -3.09 0.89 3.18
CA ALA A 102 -3.14 2.23 3.77
C ALA A 102 -2.04 3.15 3.20
N LEU A 103 -0.79 2.70 3.22
CA LEU A 103 0.34 3.49 2.69
C LEU A 103 0.21 3.78 1.18
N VAL A 104 -0.26 2.79 0.40
CA VAL A 104 -0.52 3.01 -1.03
C VAL A 104 -1.56 4.10 -1.23
N LEU A 105 -2.68 4.08 -0.49
CA LEU A 105 -3.72 5.11 -0.60
C LEU A 105 -3.19 6.49 -0.18
N GLY A 106 -2.38 6.60 0.88
CA GLY A 106 -1.73 7.85 1.27
C GLY A 106 -0.89 8.46 0.15
N SER A 107 -0.12 7.62 -0.54
CA SER A 107 0.74 8.07 -1.64
C SER A 107 0.01 8.37 -2.97
N ARG A 108 -1.26 7.99 -3.11
CA ARG A 108 -1.99 8.01 -4.39
C ARG A 108 -3.30 8.79 -4.40
N SER A 109 -3.95 8.94 -3.26
CA SER A 109 -5.13 9.78 -3.15
C SER A 109 -4.73 11.26 -3.17
N GLN A 110 -5.64 12.12 -3.64
CA GLN A 110 -5.46 13.58 -3.63
C GLN A 110 -6.33 14.27 -2.56
N GLY A 111 -6.92 13.48 -1.66
CA GLY A 111 -7.80 13.95 -0.60
C GLY A 111 -8.03 12.85 0.41
N LEU A 112 -8.67 13.21 1.52
CA LEU A 112 -8.99 12.30 2.60
C LEU A 112 -9.78 11.09 2.08
N ASP A 113 -9.35 9.91 2.50
CA ASP A 113 -9.98 8.65 2.12
C ASP A 113 -10.78 8.10 3.30
N PRO A 114 -12.11 7.90 3.18
CA PRO A 114 -12.92 7.32 4.24
C PRO A 114 -12.43 5.95 4.72
N ALA A 115 -11.78 5.17 3.85
CA ALA A 115 -11.21 3.88 4.23
C ALA A 115 -10.03 4.06 5.20
N LEU A 116 -9.19 5.08 4.99
CA LEU A 116 -8.07 5.41 5.89
C LEU A 116 -8.58 5.88 7.26
N LEU A 117 -9.62 6.70 7.30
CA LEU A 117 -10.23 7.13 8.57
C LEU A 117 -10.79 5.95 9.35
N LYS A 118 -11.49 5.04 8.67
CA LYS A 118 -12.05 3.85 9.31
C LYS A 118 -10.93 2.94 9.85
N ALA A 119 -9.86 2.76 9.07
CA ALA A 119 -8.69 1.98 9.50
C ALA A 119 -8.02 2.60 10.73
N LEU A 120 -7.79 3.92 10.73
CA LEU A 120 -7.26 4.67 11.87
C LEU A 120 -8.09 4.43 13.15
N GLN A 121 -9.42 4.50 13.03
CA GLN A 121 -10.33 4.44 14.18
C GLN A 121 -10.53 3.02 14.72
N SER A 122 -10.52 2.01 13.86
CA SER A 122 -11.13 0.72 14.19
C SER A 122 -10.39 -0.52 13.69
N ASP A 123 -9.28 -0.39 12.98
CA ASP A 123 -8.51 -1.58 12.61
C ASP A 123 -7.97 -2.28 13.87
N PRO A 124 -8.11 -3.62 13.98
CA PRO A 124 -7.62 -4.36 15.14
C PRO A 124 -6.09 -4.30 15.29
N SER A 125 -5.34 -4.17 14.19
CA SER A 125 -3.89 -4.13 14.21
C SER A 125 -3.39 -2.70 14.43
N GLU A 126 -2.52 -2.53 15.43
CA GLU A 126 -1.85 -1.24 15.67
C GLU A 126 -0.95 -0.82 14.51
N TYR A 127 -0.38 -1.79 13.78
CA TYR A 127 0.44 -1.55 12.59
C TYR A 127 -0.37 -0.88 11.48
N VAL A 128 -1.62 -1.33 11.30
CA VAL A 128 -2.54 -0.75 10.32
C VAL A 128 -2.99 0.64 10.76
N ARG A 129 -3.33 0.84 12.04
CA ARG A 129 -3.68 2.18 12.56
C ARG A 129 -2.53 3.18 12.37
N GLY A 130 -1.29 2.79 12.65
CA GLY A 130 -0.11 3.63 12.40
C GLY A 130 0.17 3.90 10.92
N SER A 131 -0.09 2.92 10.05
CA SER A 131 0.00 3.11 8.60
C SER A 131 -1.08 4.08 8.08
N ALA A 132 -2.31 3.97 8.58
CA ALA A 132 -3.39 4.89 8.26
C ALA A 132 -3.09 6.31 8.76
N PHE A 133 -2.54 6.43 9.97
CA PHE A 133 -2.07 7.71 10.52
C PHE A 133 -1.02 8.36 9.63
N THR A 134 0.00 7.60 9.22
CA THR A 134 1.05 8.05 8.30
C THR A 134 0.44 8.53 6.97
N ALA A 135 -0.42 7.71 6.37
CA ALA A 135 -1.07 8.03 5.10
C ALA A 135 -1.96 9.29 5.18
N LEU A 136 -2.67 9.50 6.29
CA LEU A 136 -3.50 10.69 6.49
C LEU A 136 -2.66 11.95 6.70
N LEU A 137 -1.50 11.87 7.35
CA LEU A 137 -0.55 12.98 7.43
C LEU A 137 -0.04 13.38 6.04
N GLU A 138 0.30 12.40 5.19
CA GLU A 138 0.72 12.66 3.80
C GLU A 138 -0.37 13.35 2.99
N LEU A 139 -1.61 12.88 3.10
CA LEU A 139 -2.76 13.51 2.44
C LEU A 139 -3.04 14.91 2.98
N GLY A 140 -2.75 15.13 4.26
CA GLY A 140 -2.71 16.44 4.89
C GLY A 140 -1.50 17.29 4.52
N GLY A 141 -0.71 16.90 3.52
CA GLY A 141 0.41 17.68 2.97
C GLY A 141 1.74 17.56 3.73
N VAL A 142 1.81 16.74 4.78
CA VAL A 142 3.07 16.48 5.49
C VAL A 142 3.98 15.63 4.60
N PRO A 143 5.25 16.02 4.36
CA PRO A 143 6.15 15.23 3.54
C PRO A 143 6.28 13.79 4.03
N PHE A 144 6.28 12.79 3.12
CA PHE A 144 6.33 11.36 3.47
C PHE A 144 7.37 11.02 4.54
N ALA A 145 8.61 11.49 4.40
CA ALA A 145 9.68 11.17 5.35
C ALA A 145 9.38 11.67 6.77
N VAL A 146 8.65 12.78 6.89
CA VAL A 146 8.21 13.34 8.16
C VAL A 146 7.03 12.55 8.70
N ALA A 147 6.01 12.30 7.87
CA ALA A 147 4.84 11.50 8.24
C ALA A 147 5.24 10.10 8.73
N PHE A 148 6.17 9.46 8.02
CA PHE A 148 6.72 8.15 8.36
C PHE A 148 7.38 8.15 9.74
N GLY A 149 8.16 9.17 10.07
CA GLY A 149 8.77 9.30 11.40
C GLY A 149 7.74 9.45 12.53
N PHE A 150 6.58 10.06 12.26
CA PHE A 150 5.48 10.04 13.23
C PHE A 150 4.80 8.66 13.31
N GLY A 151 4.73 7.91 12.20
CA GLY A 151 4.30 6.51 12.22
C GLY A 151 5.19 5.63 13.11
N GLU A 152 6.52 5.83 13.08
CA GLU A 152 7.45 5.13 13.99
C GLU A 152 7.14 5.45 15.46
N LYS A 153 6.87 6.72 15.78
CA LYS A 153 6.46 7.12 17.14
C LYS A 153 5.14 6.52 17.60
N VAL A 154 4.21 6.29 16.67
CA VAL A 154 2.98 5.54 16.96
C VAL A 154 3.31 4.10 17.35
N TYR A 155 4.23 3.45 16.63
CA TYR A 155 4.67 2.08 16.94
C TYR A 155 5.42 1.98 18.25
N ASP A 156 6.21 3.00 18.60
CA ASP A 156 6.90 3.09 19.88
C ASP A 156 5.97 3.47 21.05
N GLY A 157 4.69 3.76 20.76
CA GLY A 157 3.68 4.14 21.76
C GLY A 157 3.86 5.56 22.30
N GLU A 158 4.67 6.40 21.65
CA GLU A 158 4.88 7.80 22.02
C GLU A 158 3.69 8.68 21.62
N ILE A 159 2.98 8.28 20.56
CA ILE A 159 1.86 9.02 19.97
C ILE A 159 0.68 8.08 19.78
N GLU A 160 -0.51 8.49 20.22
CA GLU A 160 -1.73 7.76 19.92
C GLU A 160 -2.22 8.11 18.50
N PRO A 161 -2.50 7.13 17.62
CA PRO A 161 -2.88 7.38 16.24
C PRO A 161 -4.33 7.87 16.16
N THR A 162 -4.54 9.16 16.45
CA THR A 162 -5.86 9.80 16.47
C THR A 162 -5.97 10.89 15.41
N PHE A 163 -7.21 11.23 15.05
CA PHE A 163 -7.47 12.31 14.12
C PHE A 163 -7.10 13.69 14.70
N GLU A 164 -7.28 13.88 16.01
CA GLU A 164 -6.86 15.11 16.70
C GLU A 164 -5.35 15.32 16.61
N GLU A 165 -4.58 14.24 16.73
CA GLU A 165 -3.13 14.31 16.61
C GLU A 165 -2.68 14.59 15.16
N ILE A 166 -3.39 14.05 14.17
CA ILE A 166 -3.18 14.42 12.76
C ILE A 166 -3.40 15.92 12.58
N LYS A 167 -4.51 16.48 13.07
CA LYS A 167 -4.79 17.92 12.98
C LYS A 167 -3.71 18.76 13.66
N ARG A 168 -3.28 18.35 14.86
CA ARG A 168 -2.20 19.02 15.60
C ARG A 168 -0.92 19.07 14.77
N ILE A 169 -0.49 17.94 14.23
CA ILE A 169 0.74 17.85 13.43
C ILE A 169 0.61 18.68 12.15
N VAL A 170 -0.47 18.51 11.38
CA VAL A 170 -0.68 19.27 10.13
C VAL A 170 -0.63 20.78 10.38
N ALA A 171 -1.25 21.26 11.46
CA ALA A 171 -1.21 22.66 11.87
C ALA A 171 0.21 23.16 12.16
N GLU A 172 1.07 22.34 12.77
CA GLU A 172 2.48 22.67 13.04
C GLU A 172 3.30 22.85 11.75
N TYR A 173 2.89 22.20 10.66
CA TYR A 173 3.50 22.38 9.33
C TYR A 173 2.89 23.56 8.55
N GLY A 174 1.98 24.32 9.15
CA GLY A 174 1.34 25.49 8.54
C GLY A 174 0.42 25.13 7.38
N ILE A 175 -0.09 23.90 7.37
CA ILE A 175 -1.00 23.40 6.35
C ILE A 175 -2.44 23.66 6.79
N ASP A 176 -3.26 24.12 5.86
CA ASP A 176 -4.65 24.50 6.15
C ASP A 176 -5.50 23.26 6.51
N ILE A 177 -6.02 23.26 7.72
CA ILE A 177 -6.82 22.16 8.29
C ILE A 177 -8.22 22.13 7.65
N GLU A 178 -8.67 23.20 6.98
CA GLU A 178 -9.96 23.18 6.27
C GLU A 178 -10.02 22.08 5.20
N GLN A 179 -8.88 21.69 4.62
CA GLN A 179 -8.79 20.55 3.69
C GLN A 179 -8.99 19.18 4.37
N ILE A 180 -8.85 19.13 5.70
CA ILE A 180 -9.00 17.93 6.53
C ILE A 180 -10.37 17.88 7.24
N ASP A 181 -10.97 19.05 7.48
CA ASP A 181 -12.24 19.18 8.23
C ASP A 181 -13.51 18.92 7.40
N GLU A 182 -13.45 18.82 6.06
CA GLU A 182 -14.61 18.58 5.18
C GLU A 182 -15.09 17.10 5.11
N LEU A 183 -15.20 16.43 6.26
CA LEU A 183 -15.78 15.07 6.39
C LEU A 183 -17.13 15.09 7.12
#